data_AF-A0A256A381-F1
#
_entry.id   AF-A0A256A381-F1
#
_cell.length_a   1.000
_cell.length_b   1.000
_cell.length_c   1.000
_cell.angle_alpha   90.00
_cell.angle_beta   90.00
_cell.angle_gamma   90.00
#
_symmetry.space_group_name_H-M   'P 1'
#
loop_
_entity.id
_entity.type
_entity.pdbx_description
1 polymer ?
#
loop_
_entity_poly.entity_id
_entity_poly.type
_entity_poly.pdbx_seq_one_letter_code
_entity_poly.pdbx_strand_id
1 'polypeptide(L)'
;MTTQQIADELNKNGWYQKKDGSTIQAFQIHGRTRNYANIFDRDGSTVSLIGQSITKVKVTTTEKPKETKQAPRPTSTNTKTSFDPISNADTTILILGTIPGDKSLELGEYYGHSRNKFWKIISTITNNDLPLTYSDKKGLLIKSKIGIWDVAHKANRKGSLDSAIEDEEPNDLDNFIARHKNLKVIGFNGTKSQALFDKYFDRKSDLKYISLPSTSPANTGIDFDNICKQWRQILNK
;
A
#
# COMPACT_ATOMS: atom_id res chain seq x y z
N MET A 1 -11.57 -29.40 -6.11
CA MET A 1 -12.66 -29.67 -5.14
C MET A 1 -13.93 -29.02 -5.65
N THR A 2 -15.10 -29.58 -5.36
CA THR A 2 -16.38 -28.92 -5.67
C THR A 2 -16.66 -27.78 -4.69
N THR A 3 -17.51 -26.82 -5.06
CA THR A 3 -17.94 -25.74 -4.16
C THR A 3 -18.63 -26.26 -2.90
N GLN A 4 -19.28 -27.42 -2.99
CA GLN A 4 -19.86 -28.11 -1.83
C GLN A 4 -18.78 -28.59 -0.86
N GLN A 5 -17.75 -29.28 -1.36
CA GLN A 5 -16.63 -29.76 -0.54
C GLN A 5 -15.89 -28.60 0.16
N ILE A 6 -15.73 -27.47 -0.54
CA ILE A 6 -15.09 -26.27 0.01
C ILE A 6 -15.94 -25.67 1.13
N ALA A 7 -17.27 -25.57 0.95
CA ALA A 7 -18.16 -25.07 1.98
C ALA A 7 -18.14 -25.96 3.24
N ASP A 8 -18.14 -27.28 3.07
CA ASP A 8 -18.08 -28.24 4.17
C ASP A 8 -16.76 -28.13 4.94
N GLU A 9 -15.63 -27.97 4.24
CA GLU A 9 -14.31 -27.84 4.86
C GLU A 9 -14.14 -26.52 5.64
N LEU A 10 -14.73 -25.42 5.15
CA LEU A 10 -14.74 -24.14 5.87
C LEU A 10 -15.58 -24.20 7.14
N ASN A 11 -16.78 -24.78 7.06
CA ASN A 11 -17.68 -24.93 8.21
C ASN A 11 -17.07 -25.88 9.26
N LYS A 12 -16.43 -26.96 8.83
CA LYS A 12 -15.78 -27.95 9.72
C LYS A 12 -14.58 -27.37 10.47
N ASN A 13 -13.72 -26.61 9.79
CA ASN A 13 -12.49 -26.09 10.40
C ASN A 13 -12.64 -24.70 11.04
N GLY A 14 -13.78 -24.04 10.83
CA GLY A 14 -14.05 -22.70 11.37
C GLY A 14 -13.14 -21.61 10.79
N TRP A 15 -12.55 -21.85 9.62
CA TRP A 15 -11.69 -20.88 8.92
C TRP A 15 -12.46 -19.65 8.45
N TYR A 16 -13.78 -19.78 8.36
CA TYR A 16 -14.68 -18.69 8.07
C TYR A 16 -15.99 -18.87 8.85
N GLN A 17 -16.49 -17.81 9.49
CA GLN A 17 -17.77 -17.79 10.18
C GLN A 17 -18.57 -16.55 9.78
N LYS A 18 -19.85 -16.75 9.48
CA LYS A 18 -20.78 -15.64 9.24
C LYS A 18 -21.03 -14.89 10.56
N LYS A 19 -21.30 -13.59 10.48
CA LYS A 19 -21.65 -12.76 11.65
C LYS A 19 -22.90 -13.26 12.40
N ASP A 20 -23.80 -13.93 11.68
CA ASP A 20 -25.04 -14.52 12.20
C ASP A 20 -24.83 -15.96 12.72
N GLY A 21 -23.61 -16.50 12.68
CA GLY A 21 -23.27 -17.85 13.13
C GLY A 21 -23.77 -18.99 12.24
N SER A 22 -24.48 -18.70 11.14
CA SER A 22 -25.00 -19.73 10.25
C SER A 22 -23.94 -20.30 9.30
N THR A 23 -24.21 -21.49 8.77
CA THR A 23 -23.28 -22.23 7.89
C THR A 23 -23.13 -21.58 6.52
N ILE A 24 -21.94 -21.71 5.95
CA ILE A 24 -21.61 -21.25 4.60
C ILE A 24 -22.18 -22.24 3.60
N GLN A 25 -22.90 -21.74 2.60
CA GLN A 25 -23.51 -22.55 1.56
C GLN A 25 -22.67 -22.53 0.27
N ALA A 26 -22.67 -23.62 -0.50
CA ALA A 26 -21.81 -23.82 -1.67
C ALA A 26 -21.92 -22.71 -2.73
N PHE A 27 -23.13 -22.20 -3.00
CA PHE A 27 -23.34 -21.13 -3.98
C PHE A 27 -22.68 -19.79 -3.59
N GLN A 28 -22.32 -19.63 -2.31
CA GLN A 28 -21.70 -18.41 -1.80
C GLN A 28 -20.17 -18.39 -1.99
N ILE A 29 -19.56 -19.53 -2.35
CA ILE A 29 -18.10 -19.68 -2.42
C ILE A 29 -17.51 -18.72 -3.45
N HIS A 30 -18.01 -18.70 -4.69
CA HIS A 30 -17.50 -17.80 -5.74
C HIS A 30 -17.58 -16.32 -5.36
N GLY A 31 -18.68 -15.88 -4.73
CA GLY A 31 -18.82 -14.50 -4.26
C GLY A 31 -17.85 -14.14 -3.14
N ARG A 32 -17.44 -15.13 -2.34
CA ARG A 32 -16.54 -14.95 -1.20
C ARG A 32 -15.06 -15.02 -1.57
N THR A 33 -14.70 -15.69 -2.67
CA THR A 33 -13.31 -15.73 -3.16
C THR A 33 -12.67 -14.34 -3.30
N ARG A 34 -13.46 -13.33 -3.68
CA ARG A 34 -13.00 -11.95 -3.86
C ARG A 34 -12.63 -11.24 -2.56
N ASN A 35 -13.19 -11.68 -1.44
CA ASN A 35 -13.05 -11.02 -0.15
C ASN A 35 -12.12 -11.77 0.81
N TYR A 36 -11.69 -12.98 0.45
CA TYR A 36 -10.90 -13.89 1.31
C TYR A 36 -9.82 -14.61 0.49
N ALA A 37 -9.00 -13.85 -0.23
CA ALA A 37 -7.90 -14.37 -1.06
C ALA A 37 -6.82 -15.12 -0.26
N ASN A 38 -6.83 -15.00 1.07
CA ASN A 38 -5.97 -15.76 1.98
C ASN A 38 -6.50 -17.16 2.30
N ILE A 39 -7.72 -17.49 1.89
CA ILE A 39 -8.38 -18.79 2.11
C ILE A 39 -8.64 -19.48 0.77
N PHE A 40 -8.98 -18.70 -0.27
CA PHE A 40 -9.33 -19.20 -1.59
C PHE A 40 -8.28 -18.82 -2.63
N ASP A 41 -7.89 -19.81 -3.42
CA ASP A 41 -7.23 -19.60 -4.71
C ASP A 41 -8.28 -19.70 -5.82
N ARG A 42 -8.24 -18.76 -6.76
CA ARG A 42 -9.21 -18.70 -7.85
C ARG A 42 -8.47 -18.61 -9.18
N ASP A 43 -8.61 -19.65 -9.97
CA ASP A 43 -8.16 -19.70 -11.36
C ASP A 43 -9.37 -19.82 -12.30
N GLY A 44 -9.75 -18.68 -12.89
CA GLY A 44 -10.91 -18.59 -13.78
C GLY A 44 -12.25 -18.93 -13.10
N SER A 45 -12.87 -20.03 -13.55
CA SER A 45 -14.12 -20.59 -12.99
C SER A 45 -13.89 -21.55 -11.82
N THR A 46 -12.65 -21.97 -11.61
CA THR A 46 -12.26 -22.95 -10.60
C THR A 46 -11.86 -22.24 -9.31
N VAL A 47 -12.26 -22.82 -8.17
CA VAL A 47 -11.92 -22.33 -6.83
C VAL A 47 -11.31 -23.48 -6.04
N SER A 48 -10.21 -23.20 -5.36
CA SER A 48 -9.49 -24.14 -4.49
C SER A 48 -9.18 -23.48 -3.15
N LEU A 49 -8.95 -24.29 -2.11
CA LEU A 49 -8.45 -23.79 -0.83
C LEU A 49 -6.92 -23.78 -0.88
N ILE A 50 -6.30 -22.69 -0.44
CA ILE A 50 -4.83 -22.58 -0.40
C ILE A 50 -4.30 -23.54 0.66
N GLY A 51 -3.23 -24.28 0.31
CA GLY A 51 -2.70 -25.46 1.00
C GLY A 51 -2.61 -25.39 2.54
N GLN A 52 -2.94 -26.54 3.13
CA GLN A 52 -3.12 -26.84 4.55
C GLN A 52 -1.91 -26.48 5.44
N SER A 53 -2.12 -25.57 6.40
CA SER A 53 -1.59 -25.59 7.77
C SER A 53 -2.00 -24.30 8.51
N ILE A 54 -3.26 -24.20 8.93
CA ILE A 54 -3.68 -23.18 9.89
C ILE A 54 -3.98 -23.89 11.22
N THR A 55 -2.93 -24.20 11.98
CA THR A 55 -3.07 -24.59 13.38
C THR A 55 -2.97 -23.33 14.26
N LYS A 56 -4.01 -23.10 15.06
CA LYS A 56 -4.07 -22.07 16.11
C LYS A 56 -2.95 -22.23 17.14
N VAL A 57 -1.98 -21.32 17.27
CA VAL A 57 -1.20 -21.09 18.53
C VAL A 57 -0.53 -19.69 18.45
N LYS A 58 -0.75 -18.69 19.32
CA LYS A 58 -0.34 -18.45 20.72
C LYS A 58 1.19 -18.58 20.97
N VAL A 59 1.78 -17.48 21.43
CA VAL A 59 3.20 -17.28 21.76
C VAL A 59 3.60 -18.11 22.99
N THR A 60 4.70 -18.88 22.96
CA THR A 60 5.63 -19.16 24.09
C THR A 60 6.96 -19.78 23.57
N THR A 61 8.00 -19.60 24.39
CA THR A 61 9.46 -19.69 24.29
C THR A 61 10.10 -21.09 24.06
N THR A 62 11.41 -21.03 23.75
CA THR A 62 12.55 -21.94 24.08
C THR A 62 13.00 -23.06 23.11
N GLU A 63 14.28 -22.90 22.72
CA GLU A 63 15.36 -23.88 22.47
C GLU A 63 15.63 -24.52 21.09
N LYS A 64 16.93 -24.45 20.74
CA LYS A 64 17.67 -24.96 19.56
C LYS A 64 17.93 -26.47 19.70
N PRO A 65 18.10 -27.25 18.59
CA PRO A 65 19.46 -27.54 18.13
C PRO A 65 19.70 -27.69 16.61
N LYS A 66 21.01 -27.71 16.32
CA LYS A 66 21.89 -27.73 15.13
C LYS A 66 21.58 -28.62 13.90
N GLU A 67 21.99 -28.05 12.74
CA GLU A 67 22.70 -28.60 11.54
C GLU A 67 22.16 -29.90 10.88
N THR A 68 22.05 -30.07 9.55
CA THR A 68 22.98 -29.70 8.47
C THR A 68 22.34 -29.98 7.08
N LYS A 69 22.94 -29.40 6.02
CA LYS A 69 22.87 -29.70 4.57
C LYS A 69 21.92 -28.86 3.71
N GLN A 70 22.57 -27.95 2.97
CA GLN A 70 22.04 -27.02 1.99
C GLN A 70 21.60 -27.73 0.70
N ALA A 71 20.39 -27.40 0.25
CA ALA A 71 19.98 -27.36 -1.15
C ALA A 71 19.43 -25.95 -1.40
N PRO A 72 19.56 -25.36 -2.60
CA PRO A 72 19.19 -23.98 -2.85
C PRO A 72 17.70 -23.79 -2.57
N ARG A 73 17.40 -22.98 -1.55
CA ARG A 73 16.03 -22.59 -1.19
C ARG A 73 15.47 -21.74 -2.32
N PRO A 74 14.23 -21.94 -2.78
CA PRO A 74 13.56 -20.92 -3.57
C PRO A 74 13.48 -19.67 -2.69
N THR A 75 14.26 -18.64 -3.02
CA THR A 75 14.17 -17.33 -2.38
C THR A 75 12.78 -16.79 -2.64
N SER A 76 11.94 -16.80 -1.62
CA SER A 76 10.71 -16.03 -1.61
C SER A 76 11.10 -14.56 -1.71
N THR A 77 11.14 -14.02 -2.92
CA THR A 77 11.49 -12.62 -3.16
C THR A 77 10.38 -11.76 -2.56
N ASN A 78 10.65 -11.10 -1.42
CA ASN A 78 9.78 -10.06 -0.82
C ASN A 78 9.85 -8.76 -1.65
N THR A 79 9.92 -8.89 -2.96
CA THR A 79 10.08 -7.79 -3.88
C THR A 79 8.74 -7.13 -4.09
N LYS A 80 8.71 -5.83 -3.89
CA LYS A 80 7.55 -4.97 -4.14
C LYS A 80 7.84 -4.07 -5.31
N THR A 81 6.82 -3.80 -6.10
CA THR A 81 6.87 -2.85 -7.21
C THR A 81 5.85 -1.75 -6.98
N SER A 82 6.23 -0.50 -7.22
CA SER A 82 5.33 0.65 -7.16
C SER A 82 4.36 0.65 -8.34
N PHE A 83 3.29 1.43 -8.22
CA PHE A 83 2.34 1.65 -9.31
C PHE A 83 2.81 2.78 -10.24
N ASP A 84 2.08 2.97 -11.33
CA ASP A 84 2.20 4.15 -12.17
C ASP A 84 1.76 5.42 -11.44
N PRO A 85 2.35 6.59 -11.77
CA PRO A 85 1.97 7.84 -11.15
C PRO A 85 0.52 8.21 -11.47
N ILE A 86 -0.22 8.70 -10.47
CA ILE A 86 -1.50 9.38 -10.71
C ILE A 86 -1.19 10.86 -10.89
N SER A 87 -1.33 11.36 -12.11
CA SER A 87 -1.03 12.75 -12.48
C SER A 87 -1.70 13.12 -13.81
N ASN A 88 -1.65 14.40 -14.16
CA ASN A 88 -2.03 14.93 -15.47
C ASN A 88 -1.17 16.17 -15.82
N ALA A 89 -1.34 16.72 -17.01
CA ALA A 89 -0.59 17.90 -17.47
C ALA A 89 -0.74 19.15 -16.58
N ASP A 90 -1.84 19.25 -15.84
CA ASP A 90 -2.12 20.36 -14.91
C ASP A 90 -1.53 20.15 -13.51
N THR A 91 -0.83 19.04 -13.27
CA THR A 91 -0.25 18.73 -11.96
C THR A 91 0.80 19.78 -11.58
N THR A 92 0.60 20.39 -10.41
CA THR A 92 1.46 21.45 -9.86
C THR A 92 2.19 21.02 -8.58
N ILE A 93 1.69 19.98 -7.92
CA ILE A 93 2.24 19.42 -6.69
C ILE A 93 2.41 17.92 -6.91
N LEU A 94 3.57 17.36 -6.63
CA LEU A 94 3.80 15.90 -6.63
C LEU A 94 4.07 15.45 -5.19
N ILE A 95 3.31 14.47 -4.70
CA ILE A 95 3.57 13.83 -3.41
C ILE A 95 4.26 12.49 -3.64
N LEU A 96 5.43 12.33 -3.02
CA LEU A 96 6.27 11.14 -3.12
C LEU A 96 6.20 10.30 -1.84
N GLY A 97 5.66 9.10 -1.96
CA GLY A 97 5.82 8.02 -0.99
C GLY A 97 7.17 7.30 -1.16
N THR A 98 7.46 6.36 -0.25
CA THR A 98 8.67 5.52 -0.35
C THR A 98 8.44 4.39 -1.36
N ILE A 99 7.47 3.52 -1.07
CA ILE A 99 6.99 2.40 -1.88
C ILE A 99 5.63 1.95 -1.30
N PRO A 100 4.69 1.37 -2.08
CA PRO A 100 3.40 0.98 -1.55
C PRO A 100 3.51 -0.11 -0.47
N GLY A 101 2.68 0.03 0.57
CA GLY A 101 2.55 -0.99 1.61
C GLY A 101 1.77 -2.23 1.12
N ASP A 102 1.78 -3.32 1.89
CA ASP A 102 1.15 -4.59 1.49
C ASP A 102 -0.33 -4.42 1.13
N LYS A 103 -1.05 -3.65 1.94
CA LYS A 103 -2.48 -3.41 1.70
C LYS A 103 -2.75 -2.54 0.48
N SER A 104 -1.84 -1.62 0.16
CA SER A 104 -1.93 -0.84 -1.07
C SER A 104 -1.77 -1.74 -2.29
N LEU A 105 -0.74 -2.61 -2.28
CA LEU A 105 -0.48 -3.59 -3.34
C LEU A 105 -1.64 -4.57 -3.53
N GLU A 106 -2.16 -5.13 -2.44
CA GLU A 106 -3.31 -6.04 -2.46
C GLU A 106 -4.55 -5.40 -3.11
N LEU A 107 -4.79 -4.11 -2.88
CA LEU A 107 -5.93 -3.38 -3.42
C LEU A 107 -5.68 -2.76 -4.79
N GLY A 108 -4.42 -2.68 -5.25
CA GLY A 108 -4.04 -1.88 -6.43
C GLY A 108 -4.30 -0.38 -6.23
N GLU A 109 -4.27 0.09 -4.98
CA GLU A 109 -4.60 1.47 -4.62
C GLU A 109 -3.46 2.13 -3.85
N TYR A 110 -3.10 3.35 -4.25
CA TYR A 110 -2.27 4.19 -3.39
C TYR A 110 -2.94 4.43 -2.04
N TYR A 111 -2.14 4.31 -0.98
CA TYR A 111 -2.60 4.51 0.40
C TYR A 111 -3.86 3.70 0.75
N GLY A 112 -3.96 2.45 0.26
CA GLY A 112 -5.15 1.61 0.39
C GLY A 112 -5.46 1.11 1.81
N HIS A 113 -4.50 1.19 2.74
CA HIS A 113 -4.74 0.81 4.13
C HIS A 113 -5.77 1.73 4.80
N SER A 114 -6.85 1.19 5.39
CA SER A 114 -7.97 1.97 5.95
C SER A 114 -7.59 2.99 7.03
N ARG A 115 -6.57 2.68 7.84
CA ARG A 115 -5.99 3.61 8.83
C ARG A 115 -4.97 4.62 8.26
N ASN A 116 -4.65 4.58 6.97
CA ASN A 116 -3.79 5.59 6.35
C ASN A 116 -4.56 6.90 6.23
N LYS A 117 -3.95 7.99 6.71
CA LYS A 117 -4.61 9.29 6.82
C LYS A 117 -4.56 10.11 5.54
N PHE A 118 -3.87 9.64 4.48
CA PHE A 118 -3.57 10.43 3.27
C PHE A 118 -4.83 11.06 2.66
N TRP A 119 -5.83 10.26 2.33
CA TRP A 119 -7.05 10.74 1.67
C TRP A 119 -7.82 11.74 2.53
N LYS A 120 -7.87 11.51 3.84
CA LYS A 120 -8.48 12.43 4.82
C LYS A 120 -7.71 13.74 4.92
N ILE A 121 -6.37 13.70 4.89
CA ILE A 121 -5.53 14.89 4.91
C ILE A 121 -5.75 15.70 3.63
N ILE A 122 -5.66 15.07 2.45
CA ILE A 122 -5.86 15.77 1.17
C ILE A 122 -7.24 16.39 1.08
N SER A 123 -8.30 15.68 1.47
CA SER A 123 -9.66 16.24 1.46
C SER A 123 -9.78 17.44 2.40
N THR A 124 -9.22 17.35 3.61
CA THR A 124 -9.25 18.44 4.60
C THR A 124 -8.45 19.66 4.16
N ILE A 125 -7.23 19.51 3.64
CA ILE A 125 -6.40 20.67 3.27
C ILE A 125 -6.88 21.35 1.98
N THR A 126 -7.53 20.61 1.08
CA THR A 126 -8.09 21.16 -0.17
C THR A 126 -9.55 21.57 -0.05
N ASN A 127 -10.17 21.41 1.13
CA ASN A 127 -11.56 21.71 1.42
C ASN A 127 -12.55 20.98 0.47
N ASN A 128 -12.30 19.68 0.27
CA ASN A 128 -13.18 18.79 -0.49
C ASN A 128 -13.75 17.69 0.41
N ASP A 129 -14.82 17.05 -0.05
CA ASP A 129 -15.40 15.88 0.62
C ASP A 129 -14.42 14.70 0.63
N LEU A 130 -14.57 13.84 1.64
CA LEU A 130 -13.77 12.62 1.73
C LEU A 130 -14.20 11.65 0.59
N PRO A 131 -13.28 11.23 -0.28
CA PRO A 131 -13.62 10.35 -1.39
C PRO A 131 -13.96 8.94 -0.90
N LEU A 132 -15.00 8.34 -1.48
CA LEU A 132 -15.49 7.02 -1.07
C LEU A 132 -14.91 5.88 -1.92
N THR A 133 -14.75 6.11 -3.23
CA THR A 133 -14.19 5.13 -4.18
C THR A 133 -12.79 5.52 -4.65
N TYR A 134 -12.05 4.59 -5.25
CA TYR A 134 -10.75 4.92 -5.86
C TYR A 134 -10.84 5.86 -7.05
N SER A 135 -11.96 5.80 -7.78
CA SER A 135 -12.25 6.80 -8.82
C SER A 135 -12.37 8.20 -8.23
N ASP A 136 -13.10 8.35 -7.12
CA ASP A 136 -13.24 9.65 -6.43
C ASP A 136 -11.90 10.13 -5.86
N LYS A 137 -11.09 9.22 -5.32
CA LYS A 137 -9.73 9.51 -4.84
C LYS A 137 -8.86 10.09 -5.96
N LYS A 138 -8.88 9.48 -7.15
CA LYS A 138 -8.19 10.01 -8.35
C LYS A 138 -8.77 11.36 -8.77
N GLY A 139 -10.10 11.49 -8.80
CA GLY A 139 -10.78 12.74 -9.14
C GLY A 139 -10.40 13.90 -8.21
N LEU A 140 -10.32 13.64 -6.90
CA LEU A 140 -9.87 14.62 -5.89
C LEU A 140 -8.46 15.13 -6.19
N LEU A 141 -7.54 14.23 -6.52
CA LEU A 141 -6.15 14.57 -6.86
C LEU A 141 -6.08 15.47 -8.09
N ILE A 142 -6.74 15.06 -9.18
CA ILE A 142 -6.80 15.83 -10.43
C ILE A 142 -7.41 17.21 -10.22
N LYS A 143 -8.57 17.28 -9.54
CA LYS A 143 -9.25 18.55 -9.19
C LYS A 143 -8.34 19.47 -8.38
N SER A 144 -7.52 18.91 -7.49
CA SER A 144 -6.60 19.66 -6.64
C SER A 144 -5.25 19.95 -7.29
N LYS A 145 -5.01 19.48 -8.52
CA LYS A 145 -3.72 19.57 -9.24
C LYS A 145 -2.56 18.92 -8.46
N ILE A 146 -2.87 17.86 -7.72
CA ILE A 146 -1.93 17.07 -6.93
C ILE A 146 -1.72 15.74 -7.66
N GLY A 147 -0.48 15.42 -7.98
CA GLY A 147 -0.07 14.09 -8.41
C GLY A 147 0.52 13.30 -7.25
N ILE A 148 0.46 11.97 -7.36
CA ILE A 148 1.13 11.07 -6.40
C ILE A 148 1.93 10.01 -7.13
N TRP A 149 3.08 9.67 -6.54
CA TRP A 149 3.91 8.54 -6.94
C TRP A 149 4.76 8.06 -5.76
N ASP A 150 5.70 7.15 -6.00
CA ASP A 150 6.72 6.74 -5.04
C ASP A 150 8.12 6.97 -5.60
N VAL A 151 9.11 7.11 -4.70
CA VAL A 151 10.51 7.22 -5.11
C VAL A 151 11.06 5.87 -5.58
N ALA A 152 10.79 4.77 -4.85
CA ALA A 152 11.23 3.44 -5.28
C ALA A 152 10.25 2.85 -6.30
N HIS A 153 10.76 2.50 -7.47
CA HIS A 153 10.07 1.65 -8.44
C HIS A 153 9.93 0.23 -7.90
N LYS A 154 11.02 -0.30 -7.34
CA LYS A 154 11.10 -1.68 -6.87
C LYS A 154 11.98 -1.75 -5.63
N ALA A 155 11.64 -2.59 -4.67
CA ALA A 155 12.51 -2.84 -3.53
C ALA A 155 12.18 -4.17 -2.85
N ASN A 156 13.16 -4.77 -2.19
CA ASN A 156 12.92 -5.86 -1.26
C ASN A 156 12.45 -5.27 0.07
N ARG A 157 11.25 -5.66 0.51
CA ARG A 157 10.70 -5.18 1.78
C ARG A 157 9.88 -6.25 2.45
N LYS A 158 10.41 -6.78 3.56
CA LYS A 158 9.66 -7.70 4.41
C LYS A 158 8.60 -6.92 5.21
N GLY A 159 7.33 -7.16 4.92
CA GLY A 159 6.20 -6.48 5.56
C GLY A 159 6.13 -4.99 5.21
N SER A 160 5.43 -4.21 6.03
CA SER A 160 5.10 -2.80 5.73
C SER A 160 5.91 -1.78 6.54
N LEU A 161 7.12 -2.10 7.02
CA LEU A 161 8.00 -1.14 7.69
C LEU A 161 9.06 -0.59 6.72
N ASP A 162 9.27 0.72 6.72
CA ASP A 162 10.21 1.41 5.81
C ASP A 162 11.68 1.08 6.15
N SER A 163 11.96 0.68 7.40
CA SER A 163 13.28 0.26 7.85
C SER A 163 13.74 -1.09 7.28
N ALA A 164 12.82 -1.86 6.69
CA ALA A 164 13.10 -3.17 6.09
C ALA A 164 13.26 -3.10 4.56
N ILE A 165 13.43 -1.89 4.00
CA ILE A 165 13.62 -1.67 2.57
C ILE A 165 15.10 -1.81 2.23
N GLU A 166 15.39 -2.74 1.33
CA GLU A 166 16.71 -3.06 0.78
C GLU A 166 16.59 -3.23 -0.75
N ASP A 167 17.73 -3.18 -1.45
CA ASP A 167 17.83 -3.37 -2.91
C ASP A 167 16.86 -2.51 -3.72
N GLU A 168 16.73 -1.23 -3.37
CA GLU A 168 15.74 -0.36 -4.00
C GLU A 168 16.22 0.25 -5.33
N GLU A 169 15.40 0.10 -6.36
CA GLU A 169 15.54 0.73 -7.68
C GLU A 169 14.58 1.92 -7.76
N PRO A 170 15.04 3.13 -8.13
CA PRO A 170 14.16 4.31 -8.16
C PRO A 170 13.29 4.37 -9.42
N ASN A 171 12.13 5.04 -9.32
CA ASN A 171 11.31 5.43 -10.46
C ASN A 171 11.98 6.53 -11.28
N ASP A 172 11.67 6.67 -12.57
CA ASP A 172 12.19 7.75 -13.43
C ASP A 172 11.52 9.11 -13.13
N LEU A 173 11.87 9.69 -11.98
CA LEU A 173 11.36 10.98 -11.52
C LEU A 173 11.87 12.13 -12.37
N ASP A 174 13.07 12.03 -12.95
CA ASP A 174 13.63 13.10 -13.78
C ASP A 174 12.82 13.32 -15.05
N ASN A 175 12.49 12.25 -15.77
CA ASN A 175 11.61 12.32 -16.93
C ASN A 175 10.18 12.74 -16.54
N PHE A 176 9.67 12.26 -15.40
CA PHE A 176 8.37 12.72 -14.89
C PHE A 176 8.37 14.25 -14.69
N ILE A 177 9.36 14.79 -13.98
CA ILE A 177 9.49 16.22 -13.71
C ILE A 177 9.65 16.98 -15.04
N ALA A 178 10.48 16.47 -15.96
CA ALA A 178 10.70 17.12 -17.26
C ALA A 178 9.42 17.24 -18.10
N ARG A 179 8.50 16.26 -18.00
CA ARG A 179 7.21 16.27 -18.72
C ARG A 179 6.15 17.15 -18.04
N HIS A 180 6.24 17.37 -16.74
CA HIS A 180 5.27 18.18 -15.98
C HIS A 180 5.73 19.63 -15.82
N LYS A 181 5.58 20.44 -16.88
CA LYS A 181 6.02 21.84 -16.92
C LYS A 181 5.38 22.75 -15.87
N ASN A 182 4.21 22.37 -15.37
CA ASN A 182 3.47 23.11 -14.35
C ASN A 182 3.85 22.72 -12.92
N LEU A 183 4.72 21.72 -12.74
CA LEU A 183 5.15 21.27 -11.41
C LEU A 183 5.92 22.39 -10.69
N LYS A 184 5.57 22.63 -9.43
CA LYS A 184 6.18 23.65 -8.57
C LYS A 184 6.62 23.10 -7.22
N VAL A 185 5.92 22.08 -6.72
CA VAL A 185 6.16 21.55 -5.37
C VAL A 185 6.33 20.03 -5.43
N ILE A 186 7.35 19.52 -4.73
CA ILE A 186 7.51 18.12 -4.40
C ILE A 186 7.40 17.95 -2.88
N GLY A 187 6.38 17.21 -2.44
CA GLY A 187 6.16 16.87 -1.04
C GLY A 187 6.60 15.44 -0.73
N PHE A 188 7.43 15.25 0.28
CA PHE A 188 7.90 13.93 0.72
C PHE A 188 7.02 13.40 1.84
N ASN A 189 6.24 12.34 1.58
CA ASN A 189 5.40 11.69 2.60
C ASN A 189 6.25 10.79 3.53
N GLY A 190 6.92 11.40 4.49
CA GLY A 190 7.82 10.76 5.45
C GLY A 190 9.30 10.98 5.16
N THR A 191 10.13 10.82 6.19
CA THR A 191 11.59 11.06 6.11
C THR A 191 12.29 10.07 5.17
N LYS A 192 11.80 8.84 5.05
CA LYS A 192 12.38 7.82 4.17
C LYS A 192 12.23 8.17 2.70
N SER A 193 11.08 8.71 2.27
CA SER A 193 10.91 9.09 0.86
C SER A 193 11.79 10.28 0.49
N GLN A 194 11.98 11.25 1.40
CA GLN A 194 12.96 12.31 1.21
C GLN A 194 14.38 11.75 1.11
N ALA A 195 14.81 10.92 2.07
CA ALA A 195 16.16 10.36 2.07
C ALA A 195 16.45 9.54 0.80
N LEU A 196 15.42 8.84 0.28
CA LEU A 196 15.55 8.09 -0.95
C LEU A 196 15.62 8.98 -2.18
N PHE A 197 14.86 10.07 -2.20
CA PHE A 197 14.96 11.05 -3.27
C PHE A 197 16.35 11.68 -3.30
N ASP A 198 16.83 12.17 -2.14
CA ASP A 198 18.14 12.80 -2.00
C ASP A 198 19.31 11.81 -2.28
N LYS A 199 19.07 10.50 -2.24
CA LYS A 199 20.05 9.46 -2.62
C LYS A 199 20.19 9.31 -4.14
N TYR A 200 19.11 9.47 -4.90
CA TYR A 200 19.06 9.12 -6.32
C TYR A 200 18.87 10.31 -7.26
N PHE A 201 18.44 11.46 -6.75
CA PHE A 201 18.06 12.62 -7.56
C PHE A 201 18.62 13.90 -6.98
N ASP A 202 19.06 14.79 -7.87
CA ASP A 202 19.43 16.14 -7.52
C ASP A 202 18.19 17.05 -7.43
N ARG A 203 18.25 17.99 -6.48
CA ARG A 203 17.19 18.99 -6.33
C ARG A 203 17.31 20.07 -7.39
N LYS A 204 16.17 20.46 -7.97
CA LYS A 204 16.07 21.49 -9.01
C LYS A 204 15.67 22.82 -8.37
N SER A 205 16.35 23.90 -8.73
CA SER A 205 16.17 25.23 -8.10
C SER A 205 14.81 25.87 -8.36
N ASP A 206 14.12 25.44 -9.41
CA ASP A 206 12.78 25.91 -9.80
C ASP A 206 11.64 25.15 -9.09
N LEU A 207 11.98 24.15 -8.27
CA LEU A 207 11.04 23.36 -7.48
C LEU A 207 11.21 23.61 -5.98
N LYS A 208 10.09 23.69 -5.29
CA LYS A 208 10.03 23.72 -3.83
C LYS A 208 9.90 22.31 -3.28
N TYR A 209 10.78 21.95 -2.36
CA TYR A 209 10.79 20.65 -1.70
C TYR A 209 10.29 20.77 -0.27
N ILE A 210 9.31 19.94 0.12
CA ILE A 210 8.67 20.01 1.44
C ILE A 210 8.68 18.63 2.09
N SER A 211 9.26 18.54 3.28
CA SER A 211 9.22 17.34 4.11
C SER A 211 7.89 17.28 4.87
N LEU A 212 7.14 16.19 4.71
CA LEU A 212 5.84 16.01 5.34
C LEU A 212 5.86 14.85 6.35
N PRO A 213 5.11 14.94 7.46
CA PRO A 213 4.91 13.79 8.34
C PRO A 213 4.23 12.65 7.58
N SER A 214 4.65 11.42 7.85
CA SER A 214 4.09 10.23 7.20
C SER A 214 2.60 10.09 7.47
N THR A 215 1.82 9.72 6.46
CA THR A 215 0.38 9.42 6.59
C THR A 215 0.09 7.99 7.04
N SER A 216 1.13 7.17 7.19
CA SER A 216 1.03 5.78 7.65
C SER A 216 0.44 5.69 9.07
N PRO A 217 -0.32 4.61 9.38
CA PRO A 217 -0.79 4.37 10.74
C PRO A 217 0.32 4.20 11.78
N ALA A 218 1.56 3.94 11.35
CA ALA A 218 2.72 3.90 12.25
C ALA A 218 3.08 5.27 12.82
N ASN A 219 2.64 6.37 12.19
CA ASN A 219 2.87 7.71 12.69
C ASN A 219 1.80 8.09 13.75
N THR A 220 2.09 7.76 15.00
CA THR A 220 1.24 8.07 16.16
C THR A 220 1.66 9.35 16.91
N GLY A 221 2.79 9.96 16.53
CA GLY A 221 3.38 11.10 17.24
C GLY A 221 2.78 12.47 16.90
N ILE A 222 1.81 12.53 15.99
CA ILE A 222 1.17 13.77 15.56
C ILE A 222 -0.34 13.60 15.45
N ASP A 223 -1.09 14.54 16.03
CA ASP A 223 -2.54 14.60 15.90
C ASP A 223 -2.96 15.03 14.48
N PHE A 224 -4.25 14.88 14.20
CA PHE A 224 -4.79 15.09 12.86
C PHE A 224 -4.74 16.57 12.41
N ASP A 225 -4.94 17.51 13.32
CA ASP A 225 -4.97 18.92 12.97
C ASP A 225 -3.56 19.44 12.69
N ASN A 226 -2.59 19.01 13.49
CA ASN A 226 -1.20 19.39 13.31
C ASN A 226 -0.58 18.76 12.06
N ILE A 227 -0.89 17.50 11.72
CA ILE A 227 -0.45 16.95 10.42
C ILE A 227 -1.09 17.72 9.26
N CYS A 228 -2.37 18.09 9.35
CA CYS A 228 -3.02 18.91 8.31
C CYS A 228 -2.37 20.30 8.18
N LYS A 229 -2.00 20.96 9.28
CA LYS A 229 -1.29 22.26 9.25
C LYS A 229 0.04 22.14 8.50
N GLN A 230 0.82 21.09 8.74
CA GLN A 230 2.09 20.87 8.04
C GLN A 230 1.84 20.58 6.55
N TRP A 231 0.85 19.73 6.24
CA TRP A 231 0.49 19.40 4.87
C TRP A 231 -0.03 20.59 4.07
N ARG A 232 -0.68 21.58 4.68
CA ARG A 232 -1.12 22.81 3.98
C ARG A 232 0.02 23.58 3.31
N GLN A 233 1.27 23.42 3.77
CA GLN A 233 2.42 24.10 3.18
C GLN A 233 2.62 23.77 1.69
N ILE A 234 2.16 22.61 1.22
CA ILE A 234 2.24 22.21 -0.20
C ILE A 234 1.36 23.09 -1.11
N LEU A 235 0.35 23.75 -0.54
CA LEU A 235 -0.58 24.60 -1.29
C LEU A 235 -0.01 26.01 -1.51
N ASN A 236 1.05 26.38 -0.78
CA ASN A 236 1.74 27.65 -0.91
C ASN A 236 2.78 27.54 -2.04
N LYS A 237 2.30 27.69 -3.27
CA LYS A 237 3.05 27.60 -4.52
C LYS A 237 3.86 28.86 -4.80
#